data_AF-A0A959AP55-F1
#
_entry.id   AF-A0A959AP55-F1
#
_cell.length_a   1.000
_cell.length_b   1.000
_cell.length_c   1.000
_cell.angle_alpha   90.00
_cell.angle_beta   90.00
_cell.angle_gamma   90.00
#
_symmetry.space_group_name_H-M   'P 1'
#
loop_
_entity.id
_entity.type
_entity.pdbx_description
1 polymer ?
#
loop_
_entity_poly.entity_id
_entity_poly.type
_entity_poly.pdbx_seq_one_letter_code
_entity_poly.pdbx_strand_id
1 'polypeptide(L)'
;MKKLLFLLFLLSFSALEAQHGNTPNRPTRASTPARTQTSAPPARTTNRTPGAAEKVLLVCKLWSVPSNTDSVNLYEYSGLASRIIARAGRRASDSAFVFAVPKSSPRFYGIGLGDNALAKVILGQEPELTLWANVNFMEKARTTNSPANKALEGVMQQIALFSQESEVLRTKYYNVDGNAGAAARKPVEEEIKALDKAKSRFLDSLKAANTMLWRMASVYIMPEHLAHKSSGQLETDFYGKHYFDNANFSDPGYNDIPDVFNGFESFLSYLARIATPQEKVEEYIDQHLSKIPKDSRTYRMAFGGVISGAKTTYGQLYTKYALKYIELYSNNSYGEIPRLQFEMKKASTFMPGFEAPDLTGMTPDSNTYSLKQLRGKVVMVDFWASWCG
;
A
#
# COMPACT_ATOMS: atom_id res chain seq x y z
N MET A 1 -13.50 5.21 51.33
CA MET A 1 -14.69 4.74 52.07
C MET A 1 -15.94 5.01 51.23
N LYS A 2 -16.80 3.99 51.10
CA LYS A 2 -18.23 3.99 50.75
C LYS A 2 -18.69 4.47 49.36
N LYS A 3 -19.02 3.43 48.57
CA LYS A 3 -20.05 3.30 47.52
C LYS A 3 -21.32 4.14 47.77
N LEU A 4 -21.95 4.60 46.69
CA LEU A 4 -23.41 4.68 46.64
C LEU A 4 -23.92 4.18 45.29
N LEU A 5 -24.71 3.11 45.39
CA LEU A 5 -25.46 2.40 44.37
C LEU A 5 -26.88 3.00 44.37
N PHE A 6 -27.50 3.23 43.21
CA PHE A 6 -28.94 3.36 43.13
C PHE A 6 -29.45 2.50 41.97
N LEU A 7 -30.39 1.63 42.32
CA LEU A 7 -31.00 0.57 41.52
C LEU A 7 -32.50 0.67 41.81
N LEU A 8 -33.36 0.78 40.79
CA LEU A 8 -34.84 0.63 40.76
C LEU A 8 -35.29 1.14 39.38
N PHE A 9 -36.16 0.53 38.57
CA PHE A 9 -37.30 -0.35 38.83
C PHE A 9 -37.53 -1.23 37.57
N LEU A 10 -37.92 -2.48 37.78
CA LEU A 10 -38.51 -3.41 36.80
C LEU A 10 -39.97 -3.01 36.54
N LEU A 11 -40.47 -3.17 35.31
CA LEU A 11 -41.87 -3.54 35.08
C LEU A 11 -42.00 -4.33 33.78
N SER A 12 -42.47 -5.55 33.95
CA SER A 12 -42.81 -6.56 32.96
C SER A 12 -44.20 -6.29 32.35
N PHE A 13 -44.40 -6.64 31.09
CA PHE A 13 -45.72 -7.05 30.59
C PHE A 13 -45.53 -8.18 29.56
N SER A 14 -46.28 -9.26 29.76
CA SER A 14 -46.29 -10.47 28.95
C SER A 14 -47.62 -10.60 28.19
N ALA A 15 -47.52 -11.28 27.04
CA ALA A 15 -48.49 -12.21 26.42
C ALA A 15 -49.78 -11.68 25.75
N LEU A 16 -49.96 -12.05 24.47
CA LEU A 16 -50.96 -12.99 23.90
C LEU A 16 -50.86 -12.87 22.34
N GLU A 17 -50.59 -13.85 21.47
CA GLU A 17 -51.05 -15.24 21.21
C GLU A 17 -52.04 -15.34 20.03
N ALA A 18 -51.71 -16.26 19.09
CA ALA A 18 -52.58 -17.05 18.19
C ALA A 18 -53.43 -16.35 17.10
N GLN A 19 -53.85 -16.96 15.98
CA GLN A 19 -53.50 -18.14 15.15
C GLN A 19 -54.47 -18.13 13.94
N HIS A 20 -54.06 -18.74 12.83
CA HIS A 20 -54.86 -19.61 11.91
C HIS A 20 -55.88 -19.04 10.90
N GLY A 21 -55.91 -19.70 9.72
CA GLY A 21 -57.01 -19.67 8.74
C GLY A 21 -56.56 -19.78 7.27
N ASN A 22 -56.04 -20.93 6.80
CA ASN A 22 -56.70 -21.94 5.95
C ASN A 22 -57.14 -21.53 4.51
N THR A 23 -56.35 -21.97 3.51
CA THR A 23 -56.63 -22.83 2.31
C THR A 23 -58.03 -22.83 1.60
N PRO A 24 -58.25 -23.61 0.50
CA PRO A 24 -57.76 -23.49 -0.89
C PRO A 24 -58.93 -23.61 -1.92
N ASN A 25 -58.70 -23.44 -3.24
CA ASN A 25 -59.19 -24.41 -4.26
C ASN A 25 -58.89 -24.06 -5.74
N ARG A 26 -58.74 -25.18 -6.47
CA ARG A 26 -58.41 -25.50 -7.86
C ARG A 26 -59.71 -25.43 -8.75
N PRO A 27 -59.81 -26.11 -9.93
CA PRO A 27 -59.14 -26.05 -11.25
C PRO A 27 -60.17 -25.85 -12.41
N THR A 28 -59.74 -25.85 -13.69
CA THR A 28 -60.22 -26.71 -14.83
C THR A 28 -59.78 -26.14 -16.19
N ARG A 29 -59.05 -26.91 -17.04
CA ARG A 29 -59.50 -27.70 -18.24
C ARG A 29 -59.94 -26.78 -19.40
N ALA A 30 -59.63 -26.96 -20.68
CA ALA A 30 -59.10 -28.03 -21.50
C ALA A 30 -58.66 -27.43 -22.86
N SER A 31 -57.77 -28.08 -23.61
CA SER A 31 -58.01 -28.52 -25.00
C SER A 31 -56.70 -28.85 -25.71
N THR A 32 -56.73 -29.99 -26.40
CA THR A 32 -55.73 -30.47 -27.35
C THR A 32 -56.48 -30.70 -28.66
N PRO A 33 -55.80 -30.53 -29.81
CA PRO A 33 -55.84 -31.63 -30.78
C PRO A 33 -54.43 -32.00 -31.30
N ALA A 34 -54.32 -33.28 -31.67
CA ALA A 34 -53.22 -33.92 -32.40
C ALA A 34 -53.05 -33.29 -33.82
N ARG A 35 -51.97 -33.46 -34.61
CA ARG A 35 -51.11 -34.63 -34.85
C ARG A 35 -49.90 -34.21 -35.73
N THR A 36 -48.75 -34.86 -35.49
CA THR A 36 -47.63 -35.19 -36.42
C THR A 36 -46.89 -34.08 -37.17
N GLN A 37 -45.68 -33.76 -36.69
CA GLN A 37 -44.47 -33.75 -37.51
C GLN A 37 -43.31 -34.40 -36.74
N THR A 38 -42.66 -35.36 -37.38
CA THR A 38 -41.46 -36.07 -36.94
C THR A 38 -40.25 -35.12 -36.96
N SER A 39 -39.69 -34.82 -35.79
CA SER A 39 -38.36 -34.21 -35.64
C SER A 39 -37.57 -34.99 -34.61
N ALA A 40 -36.31 -35.30 -34.94
CA ALA A 40 -35.35 -36.00 -34.10
C ALA A 40 -35.29 -35.45 -32.66
N PRO A 41 -34.98 -36.28 -31.64
CA PRO A 41 -34.93 -35.81 -30.25
C PRO A 41 -33.88 -34.71 -30.12
N PRO A 42 -34.19 -33.54 -29.55
CA PRO A 42 -33.17 -32.56 -29.24
C PRO A 42 -32.23 -33.18 -28.23
N ALA A 43 -30.93 -33.10 -28.51
CA ALA A 43 -29.88 -33.47 -27.58
C ALA A 43 -30.22 -32.86 -26.22
N ARG A 44 -30.22 -33.67 -25.16
CA ARG A 44 -30.24 -33.19 -23.77
C ARG A 44 -29.09 -32.18 -23.63
N THR A 45 -29.39 -30.90 -23.79
CA THR A 45 -28.60 -29.84 -23.22
C THR A 45 -28.72 -30.04 -21.73
N THR A 46 -27.76 -30.76 -21.16
CA THR A 46 -27.48 -30.66 -19.74
C THR A 46 -27.27 -29.18 -19.49
N ASN A 47 -28.29 -28.52 -18.92
CA ASN A 47 -28.09 -27.29 -18.18
C ASN A 47 -27.13 -27.66 -17.05
N ARG A 48 -25.83 -27.63 -17.35
CA ARG A 48 -24.80 -27.51 -16.34
C ARG A 48 -25.08 -26.15 -15.71
N THR A 49 -25.74 -26.18 -14.56
CA THR A 49 -25.56 -25.17 -13.54
C THR A 49 -24.08 -24.77 -13.56
N PRO A 50 -23.72 -23.49 -13.69
CA PRO A 50 -22.33 -23.08 -13.59
C PRO A 50 -21.77 -23.73 -12.32
N GLY A 51 -20.80 -24.64 -12.47
CA GLY A 51 -20.21 -25.33 -11.35
C GLY A 51 -19.77 -24.27 -10.34
N ALA A 52 -20.16 -24.42 -9.07
CA ALA A 52 -19.80 -23.48 -8.03
C ALA A 52 -18.30 -23.20 -8.14
N ALA A 53 -17.92 -21.94 -8.40
CA ALA A 53 -16.52 -21.58 -8.59
C ALA A 53 -15.73 -22.08 -7.38
N GLU A 54 -14.65 -22.84 -7.63
CA GLU A 54 -13.78 -23.31 -6.56
C GLU A 54 -13.35 -22.12 -5.71
N LYS A 55 -13.44 -22.28 -4.38
CA LYS A 55 -13.13 -21.21 -3.43
C LYS A 55 -11.83 -21.52 -2.70
N VAL A 56 -11.12 -20.45 -2.37
CA VAL A 56 -10.02 -20.45 -1.42
C VAL A 56 -10.52 -19.89 -0.10
N LEU A 57 -10.21 -20.59 0.99
CA LEU A 57 -10.52 -20.16 2.35
C LEU A 57 -9.32 -19.44 2.97
N LEU A 58 -9.54 -18.22 3.45
CA LEU A 58 -8.59 -17.52 4.30
C LEU A 58 -9.16 -17.43 5.70
N VAL A 59 -8.53 -18.13 6.65
CA VAL A 59 -8.92 -18.16 8.06
C VAL A 59 -8.04 -17.17 8.83
N CYS A 60 -8.58 -16.02 9.23
CA CYS A 60 -7.88 -15.00 9.99
C CYS A 60 -8.14 -15.18 11.49
N LYS A 61 -7.09 -15.55 12.23
CA LYS A 61 -7.07 -15.63 13.68
C LYS A 61 -6.39 -14.39 14.23
N LEU A 62 -7.21 -13.46 14.74
CA LEU A 62 -6.79 -12.13 15.13
C LEU A 62 -6.86 -11.94 16.66
N TRP A 63 -5.83 -11.33 17.24
CA TRP A 63 -5.77 -10.97 18.66
C TRP A 63 -5.89 -9.47 18.89
N SER A 64 -6.29 -9.10 20.11
CA SER A 64 -6.52 -7.71 20.55
C SER A 64 -7.58 -6.98 19.72
N VAL A 65 -8.49 -7.73 19.10
CA VAL A 65 -9.58 -7.18 18.30
C VAL A 65 -10.53 -6.39 19.22
N PRO A 66 -10.84 -5.11 18.92
CA PRO A 66 -11.79 -4.34 19.71
C PRO A 66 -13.13 -5.07 19.84
N SER A 67 -13.76 -4.99 21.02
CA SER A 67 -14.98 -5.76 21.32
C SER A 67 -16.17 -5.42 20.41
N ASN A 68 -16.20 -4.22 19.85
CA ASN A 68 -17.20 -3.73 18.90
C ASN A 68 -16.88 -4.08 17.44
N THR A 69 -15.86 -4.91 17.17
CA THR A 69 -15.47 -5.30 15.82
C THR A 69 -16.11 -6.64 15.43
N ASP A 70 -17.11 -6.55 14.58
CA ASP A 70 -17.86 -7.70 14.07
C ASP A 70 -17.34 -8.22 12.73
N SER A 71 -16.44 -7.48 12.08
CA SER A 71 -15.95 -7.82 10.75
C SER A 71 -14.58 -7.24 10.44
N VAL A 72 -13.89 -7.90 9.51
CA VAL A 72 -12.61 -7.47 8.95
C VAL A 72 -12.68 -7.43 7.42
N ASN A 73 -11.79 -6.64 6.82
CA ASN A 73 -11.79 -6.38 5.39
C ASN A 73 -10.60 -7.05 4.69
N LEU A 74 -10.85 -7.51 3.48
CA LEU A 74 -9.85 -7.89 2.50
C LEU A 74 -9.71 -6.70 1.52
N TYR A 75 -8.48 -6.26 1.33
CA TYR A 75 -8.13 -5.10 0.55
C TYR A 75 -7.32 -5.46 -0.69
N GLU A 76 -7.64 -4.79 -1.79
CA GLU A 76 -6.78 -4.62 -2.95
C GLU A 76 -5.97 -3.32 -2.76
N TYR A 77 -4.64 -3.44 -2.77
CA TYR A 77 -3.75 -2.28 -2.68
C TYR A 77 -3.88 -1.40 -3.93
N SER A 78 -3.85 -0.08 -3.73
CA SER A 78 -4.03 0.89 -4.83
C SER A 78 -3.30 2.21 -4.63
N GLY A 79 -2.25 2.25 -3.79
CA GLY A 79 -1.45 3.44 -3.50
C GLY A 79 -1.84 4.08 -2.18
N LEU A 80 -2.20 5.37 -2.18
CA LEU A 80 -2.52 6.14 -0.96
C LEU A 80 -3.81 5.68 -0.24
N ALA A 81 -4.63 4.86 -0.89
CA ALA A 81 -5.74 4.14 -0.29
C ALA A 81 -5.81 2.73 -0.87
N SER A 82 -6.45 1.83 -0.12
CA SER A 82 -6.73 0.47 -0.58
C SER A 82 -8.24 0.24 -0.70
N ARG A 83 -8.65 -0.58 -1.67
CA ARG A 83 -10.06 -0.85 -1.95
C ARG A 83 -10.52 -2.09 -1.20
N ILE A 84 -11.66 -2.00 -0.52
CA ILE A 84 -12.29 -3.19 0.06
C ILE A 84 -12.85 -4.05 -1.07
N ILE A 85 -12.47 -5.32 -1.13
CA ILE A 85 -12.96 -6.28 -2.12
C ILE A 85 -13.76 -7.43 -1.50
N ALA A 86 -13.60 -7.67 -0.20
CA ALA A 86 -14.44 -8.60 0.55
C ALA A 86 -14.47 -8.22 2.03
N ARG A 87 -15.50 -8.71 2.73
CA ARG A 87 -15.68 -8.55 4.17
C ARG A 87 -15.99 -9.90 4.80
N ALA A 88 -15.35 -10.20 5.93
CA ALA A 88 -15.59 -11.43 6.68
C ALA A 88 -16.11 -11.11 8.07
N GLY A 89 -17.15 -11.83 8.49
CA GLY A 89 -17.62 -11.87 9.88
C GLY A 89 -16.95 -13.00 10.66
N ARG A 90 -17.29 -13.10 11.95
CA ARG A 90 -16.79 -14.17 12.82
C ARG A 90 -17.50 -15.48 12.55
N ARG A 91 -16.72 -16.56 12.48
CA ARG A 91 -17.21 -17.94 12.50
C ARG A 91 -17.53 -18.35 13.94
N ALA A 92 -18.71 -18.92 14.16
CA ALA A 92 -19.20 -19.25 15.50
C ALA A 92 -18.32 -20.26 16.26
N SER A 93 -17.70 -21.21 15.55
CA SER A 93 -16.97 -22.33 16.17
C SER A 93 -15.66 -21.91 16.87
N ASP A 94 -14.97 -20.91 16.34
CA ASP A 94 -13.61 -20.55 16.79
C ASP A 94 -13.34 -19.03 16.77
N SER A 95 -14.38 -18.22 16.54
CA SER A 95 -14.31 -16.76 16.46
C SER A 95 -13.34 -16.20 15.39
N ALA A 96 -12.83 -17.05 14.49
CA ALA A 96 -11.98 -16.64 13.38
C ALA A 96 -12.79 -15.85 12.34
N PHE A 97 -12.14 -14.91 11.68
CA PHE A 97 -12.74 -14.24 10.53
C PHE A 97 -12.41 -15.04 9.28
N VAL A 98 -13.43 -15.43 8.50
CA VAL A 98 -13.23 -16.34 7.36
C VAL A 98 -13.67 -15.69 6.06
N PHE A 99 -12.74 -15.56 5.13
CA PHE A 99 -13.05 -15.19 3.75
C PHE A 99 -13.16 -16.44 2.89
N ALA A 100 -14.13 -16.45 1.98
CA ALA A 100 -14.24 -17.43 0.92
C ALA A 100 -14.15 -16.69 -0.42
N VAL A 101 -12.95 -16.67 -1.01
CA VAL A 101 -12.67 -15.93 -2.25
C VAL A 101 -12.65 -16.89 -3.44
N PRO A 102 -12.97 -16.44 -4.66
CA PRO A 102 -12.80 -17.25 -5.86
C PRO A 102 -11.33 -17.66 -6.05
N LYS A 103 -11.11 -18.92 -6.43
CA LYS A 103 -9.79 -19.40 -6.84
C LYS A 103 -9.31 -18.61 -8.05
N SER A 104 -8.05 -18.19 -8.01
CA SER A 104 -7.42 -17.32 -9.00
C SER A 104 -5.90 -17.54 -9.02
N SER A 105 -5.20 -16.90 -9.96
CA SER A 105 -3.73 -16.78 -9.86
C SER A 105 -3.36 -16.08 -8.55
N PRO A 106 -2.21 -16.42 -7.91
CA PRO A 106 -1.80 -15.81 -6.66
C PRO A 106 -1.62 -14.31 -6.84
N ARG A 107 -2.14 -13.53 -5.90
CA ARG A 107 -2.04 -12.06 -5.86
C ARG A 107 -1.84 -11.58 -4.43
N PHE A 108 -1.27 -10.40 -4.27
CA PHE A 108 -1.16 -9.75 -2.98
C PHE A 108 -2.47 -9.08 -2.56
N TYR A 109 -2.84 -9.27 -1.30
CA TYR A 109 -3.97 -8.62 -0.64
C TYR A 109 -3.55 -8.10 0.73
N GLY A 110 -4.32 -7.13 1.24
CA GLY A 110 -4.20 -6.65 2.62
C GLY A 110 -5.35 -7.15 3.47
N ILE A 111 -5.09 -7.53 4.72
CA ILE A 111 -6.12 -7.81 5.72
C ILE A 111 -6.04 -6.76 6.83
N GLY A 112 -7.18 -6.17 7.20
CA GLY A 112 -7.21 -5.18 8.27
C GLY A 112 -8.59 -4.76 8.72
N LEU A 113 -8.64 -4.03 9.83
CA LEU A 113 -9.86 -3.36 10.31
C LEU A 113 -10.13 -2.08 9.49
N GLY A 114 -9.07 -1.33 9.21
CA GLY A 114 -8.99 -0.22 8.27
C GLY A 114 -7.87 -0.46 7.26
N ASP A 115 -7.62 0.51 6.37
CA ASP A 115 -6.55 0.45 5.37
C ASP A 115 -5.22 1.08 5.85
N ASN A 116 -5.20 1.57 7.10
CA ASN A 116 -4.03 2.18 7.75
C ASN A 116 -2.99 1.18 8.27
N ALA A 117 -3.39 -0.05 8.55
CA ALA A 117 -2.51 -1.12 9.01
C ALA A 117 -3.00 -2.47 8.44
N LEU A 118 -2.26 -2.99 7.45
CA LEU A 118 -2.65 -4.17 6.69
C LEU A 118 -1.63 -5.29 6.84
N ALA A 119 -2.11 -6.50 7.12
CA ALA A 119 -1.32 -7.71 6.95
C ALA A 119 -1.30 -8.07 5.46
N LYS A 120 -0.12 -8.03 4.85
CA LYS A 120 0.08 -8.44 3.46
C LYS A 120 0.01 -9.97 3.36
N VAL A 121 -0.78 -10.48 2.43
CA VAL A 121 -0.95 -11.92 2.21
C VAL A 121 -1.06 -12.23 0.71
N ILE A 122 -0.42 -13.30 0.27
CA ILE A 122 -0.65 -13.90 -1.06
C ILE A 122 -1.83 -14.86 -0.95
N LEU A 123 -2.82 -14.70 -1.83
CA LEU A 123 -4.03 -15.54 -1.87
C LEU A 123 -4.38 -15.88 -3.33
N GLY A 124 -4.98 -17.04 -3.58
CA GLY A 124 -5.58 -17.34 -4.90
C GLY A 124 -5.62 -18.82 -5.27
N GLN A 125 -4.56 -19.58 -5.02
CA GLN A 125 -4.46 -20.99 -5.47
C GLN A 125 -4.59 -22.02 -4.35
N GLU A 126 -4.07 -21.70 -3.17
CA GLU A 126 -4.03 -22.61 -2.02
C GLU A 126 -5.45 -22.80 -1.47
N PRO A 127 -5.96 -24.03 -1.29
CA PRO A 127 -7.38 -24.27 -0.97
C PRO A 127 -7.79 -23.64 0.37
N GLU A 128 -6.88 -23.66 1.34
CA GLU A 128 -7.06 -22.99 2.63
C GLU A 128 -5.70 -22.53 3.16
N LEU A 129 -5.67 -21.32 3.73
CA LEU A 129 -4.55 -20.88 4.55
C LEU A 129 -5.02 -20.13 5.80
N THR A 130 -4.21 -20.14 6.85
CA THR A 130 -4.51 -19.42 8.09
C THR A 130 -3.57 -18.25 8.26
N LEU A 131 -4.12 -17.06 8.54
CA LEU A 131 -3.38 -15.87 8.93
C LEU A 131 -3.50 -15.66 10.44
N TRP A 132 -2.38 -15.45 11.10
CA TRP A 132 -2.29 -15.14 12.53
C TRP A 132 -1.74 -13.73 12.69
N ALA A 133 -2.45 -12.84 13.39
CA ALA A 133 -2.01 -11.46 13.56
C ALA A 133 -2.55 -10.81 14.84
N ASN A 134 -1.75 -9.93 15.45
CA ASN A 134 -2.24 -8.98 16.44
C ASN A 134 -2.72 -7.73 15.69
N VAL A 135 -3.94 -7.24 15.93
CA VAL A 135 -4.48 -6.09 15.18
C VAL A 135 -3.72 -4.79 15.39
N ASN A 136 -2.92 -4.70 16.47
CA ASN A 136 -2.04 -3.56 16.73
C ASN A 136 -0.70 -3.65 15.97
N PHE A 137 -0.39 -4.81 15.39
CA PHE A 137 0.88 -5.12 14.71
C PHE A 137 0.62 -5.99 13.47
N MET A 138 -0.27 -5.54 12.59
CA MET A 138 -0.70 -6.31 11.41
C MET A 138 0.47 -6.61 10.46
N GLU A 139 1.48 -5.75 10.41
CA GLU A 139 2.72 -5.95 9.66
C GLU A 139 3.54 -7.17 10.12
N LYS A 140 3.31 -7.64 11.35
CA LYS A 140 3.96 -8.83 11.93
C LYS A 140 3.14 -10.10 11.75
N ALA A 141 2.09 -10.07 10.96
CA ALA A 141 1.27 -11.25 10.71
C ALA A 141 2.10 -12.41 10.13
N ARG A 142 1.64 -13.63 10.38
CA ARG A 142 2.24 -14.87 9.87
C ARG A 142 1.18 -15.77 9.29
N THR A 143 1.56 -16.53 8.27
CA THR A 143 0.66 -17.50 7.65
C THR A 143 1.10 -18.93 7.91
N THR A 144 0.15 -19.84 8.07
CA THR A 144 0.37 -21.29 8.06
C THR A 144 -0.39 -21.93 6.91
N ASN A 145 0.10 -23.07 6.42
CA ASN A 145 -0.42 -23.79 5.24
C ASN A 145 -0.33 -22.98 3.94
N SER A 146 0.68 -22.11 3.83
CA SER A 146 0.88 -21.29 2.64
C SER A 146 2.34 -21.34 2.15
N PRO A 147 2.69 -22.29 1.27
CA PRO A 147 3.94 -22.24 0.51
C PRO A 147 4.20 -20.90 -0.18
N ALA A 148 3.17 -20.22 -0.71
CA ALA A 148 3.32 -18.95 -1.41
C ALA A 148 3.78 -17.82 -0.47
N ASN A 149 3.16 -17.69 0.71
CA ASN A 149 3.56 -16.68 1.70
C ASN A 149 4.90 -17.05 2.36
N LYS A 150 5.21 -18.33 2.54
CA LYS A 150 6.54 -18.75 3.01
C LYS A 150 7.64 -18.38 2.00
N ALA A 151 7.37 -18.52 0.70
CA ALA A 151 8.30 -18.09 -0.34
C ALA A 151 8.51 -16.57 -0.32
N LEU A 152 7.45 -15.79 -0.11
CA LEU A 152 7.53 -14.34 0.08
C LEU A 152 8.46 -13.97 1.26
N GLU A 153 8.29 -14.61 2.42
CA GLU A 153 9.13 -14.39 3.60
C GLU A 153 10.62 -14.62 3.28
N GLY A 154 10.94 -15.72 2.59
CA GLY A 154 12.31 -16.03 2.17
C GLY A 154 12.89 -15.01 1.19
N VAL A 155 12.08 -14.54 0.22
CA VAL A 155 12.52 -13.48 -0.72
C VAL A 155 12.79 -12.17 0.02
N MET A 156 11.90 -11.76 0.93
CA MET A 156 12.09 -10.54 1.72
C MET A 156 13.32 -10.62 2.63
N GLN A 157 13.58 -11.79 3.22
CA GLN A 157 14.80 -12.01 4.00
C GLN A 157 16.06 -11.85 3.14
N GLN A 158 16.07 -12.41 1.92
CA GLN A 158 17.21 -12.29 1.02
C GLN A 158 17.43 -10.85 0.56
N ILE A 159 16.36 -10.11 0.26
CA ILE A 159 16.42 -8.68 -0.07
C ILE A 159 17.04 -7.88 1.09
N ALA A 160 16.63 -8.17 2.33
CA ALA A 160 17.19 -7.51 3.51
C ALA A 160 18.69 -7.78 3.68
N LEU A 161 19.13 -9.03 3.45
CA LEU A 161 20.55 -9.40 3.47
C LEU A 161 21.35 -8.62 2.41
N PHE A 162 20.84 -8.54 1.18
CA PHE A 162 21.49 -7.75 0.14
C PHE A 162 21.58 -6.28 0.49
N SER A 163 20.52 -5.68 1.04
CA SER A 163 20.53 -4.27 1.46
C SER A 163 21.55 -4.02 2.58
N GLN A 164 21.66 -4.94 3.54
CA GLN A 164 22.63 -4.85 4.62
C GLN A 164 24.07 -4.93 4.09
N GLU A 165 24.33 -5.89 3.18
CA GLU A 165 25.64 -6.07 2.58
C GLU A 165 26.05 -4.86 1.73
N SER A 166 25.13 -4.30 0.93
CA SER A 166 25.36 -3.05 0.19
C SER A 166 25.82 -1.91 1.11
N GLU A 167 25.16 -1.71 2.25
CA GLU A 167 25.50 -0.63 3.17
C GLU A 167 26.85 -0.85 3.86
N VAL A 168 27.16 -2.10 4.24
CA VAL A 168 28.46 -2.46 4.81
C VAL A 168 29.58 -2.19 3.81
N LEU A 169 29.43 -2.64 2.57
CA LEU A 169 30.44 -2.45 1.52
C LEU A 169 30.59 -0.98 1.14
N ARG A 170 29.48 -0.24 1.05
CA ARG A 170 29.50 1.21 0.82
C ARG A 170 30.28 1.93 1.91
N THR A 171 29.98 1.65 3.18
CA THR A 171 30.69 2.23 4.33
C THR A 171 32.18 1.88 4.30
N LYS A 172 32.51 0.61 4.04
CA LYS A 172 33.89 0.14 3.90
C LYS A 172 34.64 0.91 2.80
N TYR A 173 34.02 1.11 1.64
CA TYR A 173 34.62 1.82 0.51
C TYR A 173 34.93 3.29 0.83
N TYR A 174 33.99 4.01 1.45
CA TYR A 174 34.16 5.43 1.76
C TYR A 174 35.06 5.68 2.99
N ASN A 175 35.21 4.69 3.88
CA ASN A 175 36.10 4.78 5.04
C ASN A 175 37.55 4.34 4.76
N VAL A 176 37.88 3.87 3.55
CA VAL A 176 39.27 3.60 3.17
C VAL A 176 40.07 4.90 3.24
N ASP A 177 41.19 4.88 3.97
CA ASP A 177 42.11 6.02 4.14
C ASP A 177 42.42 6.65 2.78
N GLY A 178 42.06 7.94 2.64
CA GLY A 178 42.31 8.70 1.43
C GLY A 178 43.80 8.80 1.08
N ASN A 179 44.68 8.66 2.08
CA ASN A 179 46.14 8.66 1.89
C ASN A 179 46.67 7.33 1.32
N ALA A 180 45.92 6.23 1.45
CA ALA A 180 46.28 4.93 0.88
C ALA A 180 45.95 4.82 -0.62
N GLY A 181 45.29 5.85 -1.18
CA GLY A 181 45.02 5.99 -2.61
C GLY A 181 44.02 4.96 -3.17
N ALA A 182 43.86 4.97 -4.51
CA ALA A 182 42.89 4.14 -5.21
C ALA A 182 43.13 2.62 -5.05
N ALA A 183 44.38 2.19 -4.84
CA ALA A 183 44.74 0.79 -4.67
C ALA A 183 44.05 0.14 -3.46
N ALA A 184 43.88 0.90 -2.37
CA ALA A 184 43.25 0.40 -1.14
C ALA A 184 41.73 0.19 -1.27
N ARG A 185 41.07 0.81 -2.25
CA ARG A 185 39.63 0.64 -2.52
C ARG A 185 39.31 -0.54 -3.43
N LYS A 186 40.28 -0.98 -4.24
CA LYS A 186 40.11 -2.04 -5.24
C LYS A 186 39.53 -3.35 -4.69
N PRO A 187 39.95 -3.86 -3.52
CA PRO A 187 39.34 -5.08 -2.96
C PRO A 187 37.84 -4.92 -2.66
N VAL A 188 37.43 -3.75 -2.17
CA VAL A 188 36.02 -3.46 -1.86
C VAL A 188 35.21 -3.33 -3.16
N GLU A 189 35.77 -2.73 -4.21
CA GLU A 189 35.12 -2.66 -5.52
C GLU A 189 34.84 -4.06 -6.10
N GLU A 190 35.75 -5.03 -5.91
CA GLU A 190 35.52 -6.42 -6.36
C GLU A 190 34.44 -7.14 -5.52
N GLU A 191 34.38 -6.90 -4.20
CA GLU A 191 33.29 -7.39 -3.35
C GLU A 191 31.93 -6.82 -3.82
N ILE A 192 31.87 -5.52 -4.13
CA ILE A 192 30.65 -4.87 -4.63
C ILE A 192 30.21 -5.45 -5.98
N LYS A 193 31.15 -5.69 -6.90
CA LYS A 193 30.83 -6.36 -8.18
C LYS A 193 30.31 -7.79 -7.97
N ALA A 194 30.83 -8.51 -6.97
CA ALA A 194 30.36 -9.85 -6.65
C ALA A 194 28.92 -9.81 -6.08
N LEU A 195 28.62 -8.85 -5.21
CA LEU A 195 27.27 -8.60 -4.70
C LEU A 195 26.29 -8.26 -5.82
N ASP A 196 26.65 -7.36 -6.72
CA ASP A 196 25.79 -6.96 -7.85
C ASP A 196 25.44 -8.15 -8.77
N LYS A 197 26.44 -9.00 -9.06
CA LYS A 197 26.22 -10.27 -9.77
C LYS A 197 25.34 -11.25 -8.98
N ALA A 198 25.46 -11.30 -7.65
CA ALA A 198 24.64 -12.16 -6.81
C ALA A 198 23.17 -11.70 -6.81
N LYS A 199 22.92 -10.40 -6.71
CA LYS A 199 21.60 -9.78 -6.87
C LYS A 199 20.98 -10.11 -8.23
N SER A 200 21.74 -9.96 -9.30
CA SER A 200 21.30 -10.29 -10.67
C SER A 200 20.90 -11.76 -10.80
N ARG A 201 21.75 -12.69 -10.35
CA ARG A 201 21.44 -14.14 -10.35
C ARG A 201 20.20 -14.48 -9.53
N PHE A 202 20.01 -13.82 -8.39
CA PHE A 202 18.82 -13.99 -7.57
C PHE A 202 17.56 -13.56 -8.32
N LEU A 203 17.57 -12.38 -8.95
CA LEU A 203 16.45 -11.91 -9.78
C LEU A 203 16.17 -12.85 -10.95
N ASP A 204 17.19 -13.34 -11.66
CA ASP A 204 17.02 -14.31 -12.76
C ASP A 204 16.36 -15.60 -12.26
N SER A 205 16.81 -16.11 -11.11
CA SER A 205 16.24 -17.32 -10.50
C SER A 205 14.75 -17.13 -10.13
N LEU A 206 14.38 -15.97 -9.58
CA LEU A 206 12.99 -15.65 -9.29
C LEU A 206 12.18 -15.48 -10.58
N LYS A 207 12.75 -14.87 -11.62
CA LYS A 207 12.05 -14.65 -12.89
C LYS A 207 11.64 -15.98 -13.53
N ALA A 208 12.53 -16.97 -13.46
CA ALA A 208 12.26 -18.32 -13.94
C ALA A 208 11.25 -19.08 -13.06
N ALA A 209 11.35 -18.95 -11.72
CA ALA A 209 10.56 -19.77 -10.79
C ALA A 209 9.19 -19.16 -10.40
N ASN A 210 9.13 -17.84 -10.20
CA ASN A 210 7.96 -17.12 -9.71
C ASN A 210 7.99 -15.65 -10.15
N THR A 211 7.35 -15.37 -11.29
CA THR A 211 7.33 -14.02 -11.89
C THR A 211 6.70 -12.95 -10.99
N MET A 212 5.76 -13.30 -10.09
CA MET A 212 5.17 -12.34 -9.15
C MET A 212 6.20 -11.91 -8.10
N LEU A 213 6.90 -12.86 -7.48
CA LEU A 213 7.96 -12.56 -6.50
C LEU A 213 9.17 -11.90 -7.15
N TRP A 214 9.49 -12.23 -8.41
CA TRP A 214 10.49 -11.51 -9.19
C TRP A 214 10.13 -10.03 -9.35
N ARG A 215 8.91 -9.71 -9.80
CA ARG A 215 8.47 -8.31 -9.94
C ARG A 215 8.55 -7.58 -8.62
N MET A 216 8.09 -8.19 -7.53
CA MET A 216 8.21 -7.60 -6.20
C MET A 216 9.69 -7.35 -5.82
N ALA A 217 10.56 -8.35 -5.96
CA ALA A 217 11.97 -8.23 -5.61
C ALA A 217 12.70 -7.18 -6.45
N SER A 218 12.37 -7.06 -7.73
CA SER A 218 12.97 -6.09 -8.65
C SER A 218 12.74 -4.64 -8.26
N VAL A 219 11.69 -4.35 -7.49
CA VAL A 219 11.41 -3.00 -6.97
C VAL A 219 12.38 -2.61 -5.86
N TYR A 220 12.84 -3.59 -5.07
CA TYR A 220 13.70 -3.36 -3.90
C TYR A 220 15.19 -3.54 -4.19
N ILE A 221 15.53 -4.43 -5.12
CA ILE A 221 16.93 -4.72 -5.44
C ILE A 221 17.42 -3.66 -6.43
N MET A 222 18.16 -2.68 -5.91
CA MET A 222 18.84 -1.66 -6.71
C MET A 222 20.21 -2.15 -7.23
N PRO A 223 20.66 -1.68 -8.40
CA PRO A 223 22.03 -1.87 -8.89
C PRO A 223 23.09 -1.21 -7.99
N GLU A 224 24.34 -1.66 -8.07
CA GLU A 224 25.45 -1.10 -7.29
C GLU A 224 26.24 -0.02 -8.06
N HIS A 225 26.20 1.25 -7.62
CA HIS A 225 26.92 2.36 -8.28
C HIS A 225 28.39 2.05 -8.57
N LEU A 226 29.09 1.47 -7.59
CA LEU A 226 30.51 1.18 -7.69
C LEU A 226 30.82 -0.06 -8.55
N ALA A 227 29.83 -0.93 -8.83
CA ALA A 227 29.98 -2.02 -9.80
C ALA A 227 29.86 -1.53 -11.26
N HIS A 228 29.06 -0.49 -11.48
CA HIS A 228 28.78 0.09 -12.79
C HIS A 228 29.63 1.32 -13.12
N LYS A 229 30.61 1.62 -12.27
CA LYS A 229 31.37 2.87 -12.29
C LYS A 229 32.14 3.09 -13.60
N SER A 230 31.58 3.93 -14.48
CA SER A 230 32.37 4.71 -15.43
C SER A 230 32.99 5.90 -14.70
N SER A 231 34.25 6.23 -14.99
CA SER A 231 34.94 7.40 -14.41
C SER A 231 34.09 8.68 -14.52
N GLY A 232 33.78 9.32 -13.38
CA GLY A 232 33.15 10.64 -13.33
C GLY A 232 31.66 10.69 -12.96
N GLN A 233 30.96 9.56 -12.83
CA GLN A 233 29.54 9.57 -12.44
C GLN A 233 29.37 9.73 -10.92
N LEU A 234 28.62 10.77 -10.51
CA LEU A 234 28.25 10.99 -9.11
C LEU A 234 27.27 9.91 -8.63
N GLU A 235 27.41 9.50 -7.37
CA GLU A 235 26.52 8.52 -6.71
C GLU A 235 25.05 8.98 -6.77
N THR A 236 24.80 10.27 -6.55
CA THR A 236 23.48 10.90 -6.62
C THR A 236 22.86 10.81 -8.02
N ASP A 237 23.66 10.96 -9.07
CA ASP A 237 23.18 10.87 -10.46
C ASP A 237 22.93 9.42 -10.88
N PHE A 238 23.76 8.50 -10.38
CA PHE A 238 23.55 7.08 -10.62
C PHE A 238 22.24 6.61 -10.02
N TYR A 239 22.06 6.76 -8.71
CA TYR A 239 20.85 6.27 -8.06
C TYR A 239 19.62 7.07 -8.50
N GLY A 240 19.73 8.36 -8.80
CA GLY A 240 18.64 9.12 -9.42
C GLY A 240 18.08 8.44 -10.68
N LYS A 241 18.96 7.97 -11.57
CA LYS A 241 18.58 7.43 -12.88
C LYS A 241 18.31 5.92 -12.88
N HIS A 242 19.08 5.18 -12.08
CA HIS A 242 19.23 3.72 -12.17
C HIS A 242 18.61 2.95 -11.01
N TYR A 243 17.98 3.63 -10.03
CA TYR A 243 17.39 2.97 -8.85
C TYR A 243 16.48 1.79 -9.18
N PHE A 244 15.67 1.94 -10.23
CA PHE A 244 14.67 0.97 -10.66
C PHE A 244 15.05 0.18 -11.92
N ASP A 245 16.33 0.13 -12.30
CA ASP A 245 16.74 -0.54 -13.55
C ASP A 245 16.38 -2.03 -13.61
N ASN A 246 16.20 -2.66 -12.45
CA ASN A 246 15.77 -4.05 -12.37
C ASN A 246 14.25 -4.23 -12.59
N ALA A 247 13.45 -3.15 -12.52
CA ALA A 247 12.00 -3.18 -12.63
C ALA A 247 11.49 -2.53 -13.93
N ASN A 248 10.73 -3.29 -14.73
CA ASN A 248 10.07 -2.76 -15.91
C ASN A 248 8.62 -2.37 -15.62
N PHE A 249 8.39 -1.15 -15.16
CA PHE A 249 7.05 -0.67 -14.79
C PHE A 249 6.05 -0.51 -15.96
N SER A 250 6.48 -0.73 -17.20
CA SER A 250 5.55 -0.85 -18.34
C SER A 250 4.90 -2.23 -18.45
N ASP A 251 5.43 -3.25 -17.76
CA ASP A 251 4.83 -4.59 -17.68
C ASP A 251 3.53 -4.54 -16.86
N PRO A 252 2.37 -4.93 -17.44
CA PRO A 252 1.08 -4.94 -16.74
C PRO A 252 1.05 -5.78 -15.47
N GLY A 253 1.97 -6.73 -15.30
CA GLY A 253 2.07 -7.52 -14.07
C GLY A 253 2.42 -6.70 -12.83
N TYR A 254 2.98 -5.50 -12.96
CA TYR A 254 3.18 -4.59 -11.81
C TYR A 254 1.87 -3.97 -11.30
N ASN A 255 0.74 -4.13 -12.00
CA ASN A 255 -0.56 -3.67 -11.49
C ASN A 255 -1.02 -4.45 -10.25
N ASP A 256 -0.42 -5.60 -9.98
CA ASP A 256 -0.70 -6.48 -8.85
C ASP A 256 0.44 -6.51 -7.81
N ILE A 257 1.43 -5.61 -7.94
CA ILE A 257 2.60 -5.55 -7.05
C ILE A 257 2.48 -4.31 -6.15
N PRO A 258 1.97 -4.44 -4.92
CA PRO A 258 1.77 -3.30 -4.02
C PRO A 258 3.07 -2.59 -3.64
N ASP A 259 4.17 -3.34 -3.65
CA ASP A 259 5.51 -2.88 -3.30
C ASP A 259 6.03 -1.77 -4.22
N VAL A 260 5.40 -1.52 -5.38
CA VAL A 260 5.67 -0.33 -6.19
C VAL A 260 5.52 0.95 -5.36
N PHE A 261 4.50 1.04 -4.51
CA PHE A 261 4.32 2.19 -3.60
C PHE A 261 5.54 2.35 -2.68
N ASN A 262 5.91 1.28 -1.98
CA ASN A 262 7.02 1.25 -1.03
C ASN A 262 8.37 1.49 -1.72
N GLY A 263 8.52 1.04 -2.97
CA GLY A 263 9.70 1.26 -3.79
C GLY A 263 9.95 2.73 -4.05
N PHE A 264 8.92 3.47 -4.48
CA PHE A 264 9.02 4.92 -4.70
C PHE A 264 9.22 5.70 -3.40
N GLU A 265 8.61 5.27 -2.29
CA GLU A 265 8.89 5.84 -0.97
C GLU A 265 10.36 5.63 -0.54
N SER A 266 10.87 4.41 -0.74
CA SER A 266 12.26 4.04 -0.44
C SER A 266 13.26 4.78 -1.33
N PHE A 267 12.90 5.01 -2.61
CA PHE A 267 13.69 5.78 -3.55
C PHE A 267 13.93 7.22 -3.06
N LEU A 268 12.86 7.93 -2.66
CA LEU A 268 13.00 9.29 -2.13
C LEU A 268 13.78 9.30 -0.81
N SER A 269 13.51 8.34 0.06
CA SER A 269 14.26 8.17 1.33
C SER A 269 15.76 7.94 1.08
N TYR A 270 16.10 7.16 0.06
CA TYR A 270 17.47 6.90 -0.34
C TYR A 270 18.15 8.15 -0.89
N LEU A 271 17.50 8.87 -1.81
CA LEU A 271 18.04 10.12 -2.38
C LEU A 271 18.30 11.17 -1.31
N ALA A 272 17.43 11.27 -0.30
CA ALA A 272 17.59 12.17 0.83
C ALA A 272 18.81 11.80 1.68
N ARG A 273 18.99 10.50 1.96
CA ARG A 273 20.12 9.98 2.73
C ARG A 273 21.48 10.28 2.10
N ILE A 274 21.57 10.25 0.77
CA ILE A 274 22.81 10.60 0.03
C ILE A 274 22.88 12.09 -0.32
N ALA A 275 22.04 12.94 0.30
CA ALA A 275 22.01 14.39 0.12
C ALA A 275 21.82 14.85 -1.34
N THR A 276 20.94 14.19 -2.08
CA THR A 276 20.61 14.59 -3.46
C THR A 276 19.86 15.94 -3.45
N PRO A 277 20.29 16.93 -4.25
CA PRO A 277 19.61 18.23 -4.37
C PRO A 277 18.15 18.09 -4.81
N GLN A 278 17.25 18.92 -4.26
CA GLN A 278 15.81 18.82 -4.50
C GLN A 278 15.44 18.97 -5.98
N GLU A 279 16.15 19.81 -6.72
CA GLU A 279 15.92 20.04 -8.16
C GLU A 279 16.18 18.77 -8.97
N LYS A 280 17.24 18.03 -8.63
CA LYS A 280 17.55 16.74 -9.25
C LYS A 280 16.55 15.67 -8.85
N VAL A 281 16.11 15.66 -7.59
CA VAL A 281 15.08 14.72 -7.10
C VAL A 281 13.80 14.88 -7.91
N GLU A 282 13.38 16.12 -8.18
CA GLU A 282 12.22 16.38 -9.02
C GLU A 282 12.39 15.79 -10.43
N GLU A 283 13.53 16.05 -11.08
CA GLU A 283 13.84 15.51 -12.41
C GLU A 283 13.77 13.97 -12.41
N TYR A 284 14.35 13.31 -11.40
CA TYR A 284 14.37 11.87 -11.31
C TYR A 284 13.00 11.26 -11.03
N ILE A 285 12.17 11.90 -10.21
CA ILE A 285 10.77 11.50 -10.00
C ILE A 285 10.01 11.53 -11.33
N ASP A 286 10.04 12.67 -12.03
CA ASP A 286 9.33 12.83 -13.29
C ASP A 286 9.85 11.86 -14.36
N GLN A 287 11.17 11.61 -14.41
CA GLN A 287 11.79 10.63 -15.29
C GLN A 287 11.26 9.21 -15.03
N HIS A 288 11.20 8.75 -13.78
CA HIS A 288 10.71 7.40 -13.47
C HIS A 288 9.20 7.28 -13.68
N LEU A 289 8.40 8.27 -13.27
CA LEU A 289 6.96 8.27 -13.51
C LEU A 289 6.62 8.26 -15.01
N SER A 290 7.42 8.91 -15.85
CA SER A 290 7.20 8.94 -17.31
C SER A 290 7.30 7.56 -17.98
N LYS A 291 8.01 6.61 -17.36
CA LYS A 291 8.18 5.23 -17.86
C LYS A 291 6.98 4.33 -17.54
N ILE A 292 6.00 4.83 -16.79
CA ILE A 292 4.86 4.05 -16.30
C ILE A 292 3.58 4.50 -17.04
N PRO A 293 2.77 3.58 -17.59
CA PRO A 293 1.51 3.93 -18.24
C PRO A 293 0.57 4.66 -17.27
N LYS A 294 0.17 5.90 -17.59
CA LYS A 294 -0.58 6.79 -16.67
C LYS A 294 -1.90 6.21 -16.15
N ASP A 295 -2.60 5.44 -16.98
CA ASP A 295 -3.90 4.84 -16.62
C ASP A 295 -3.76 3.52 -15.84
N SER A 296 -2.54 3.09 -15.55
CA SER A 296 -2.28 1.84 -14.81
C SER A 296 -2.40 2.01 -13.30
N ARG A 297 -2.68 0.92 -12.58
CA ARG A 297 -2.58 0.92 -11.11
C ARG A 297 -1.14 1.07 -10.65
N THR A 298 -0.18 0.60 -11.43
CA THR A 298 1.25 0.83 -11.19
C THR A 298 1.56 2.32 -11.08
N TYR A 299 1.01 3.16 -11.97
CA TYR A 299 1.18 4.61 -11.90
C TYR A 299 0.56 5.20 -10.63
N ARG A 300 -0.66 4.79 -10.26
CA ARG A 300 -1.30 5.25 -9.01
C ARG A 300 -0.49 4.88 -7.77
N MET A 301 0.06 3.66 -7.72
CA MET A 301 0.92 3.21 -6.62
C MET A 301 2.25 3.98 -6.57
N ALA A 302 2.95 4.09 -7.71
CA ALA A 302 4.20 4.83 -7.81
C ALA A 302 4.02 6.31 -7.40
N PHE A 303 2.99 6.96 -7.93
CA PHE A 303 2.69 8.35 -7.63
C PHE A 303 2.29 8.54 -6.16
N GLY A 304 1.53 7.62 -5.59
CA GLY A 304 1.26 7.59 -4.15
C GLY A 304 2.54 7.45 -3.31
N GLY A 305 3.46 6.58 -3.71
CA GLY A 305 4.76 6.38 -3.05
C GLY A 305 5.63 7.63 -3.09
N VAL A 306 5.62 8.35 -4.22
CA VAL A 306 6.28 9.68 -4.36
C VAL A 306 5.71 10.67 -3.35
N ILE A 307 4.38 10.75 -3.21
CA ILE A 307 3.75 11.67 -2.25
C ILE A 307 4.14 11.29 -0.82
N SER A 308 4.08 10.00 -0.46
CA SER A 308 4.46 9.52 0.87
C SER A 308 5.92 9.83 1.20
N GLY A 309 6.84 9.51 0.27
CA GLY A 309 8.26 9.79 0.42
C GLY A 309 8.56 11.29 0.52
N ALA A 310 7.97 12.09 -0.37
CA ALA A 310 8.19 13.54 -0.42
C ALA A 310 7.66 14.23 0.84
N LYS A 311 6.55 13.77 1.41
CA LYS A 311 6.01 14.28 2.68
C LYS A 311 7.03 14.20 3.81
N THR A 312 7.83 13.13 3.83
CA THR A 312 8.80 12.84 4.89
C THR A 312 10.15 13.52 4.64
N THR A 313 10.55 13.69 3.38
CA THR A 313 11.94 14.05 3.02
C THR A 313 12.08 15.35 2.22
N TYR A 314 11.10 15.71 1.40
CA TYR A 314 11.16 16.82 0.45
C TYR A 314 9.85 17.62 0.46
N GLY A 315 9.63 18.39 1.53
CA GLY A 315 8.34 19.05 1.79
C GLY A 315 7.79 19.88 0.62
N GLN A 316 8.63 20.64 -0.10
CA GLN A 316 8.14 21.43 -1.25
C GLN A 316 7.60 20.54 -2.39
N LEU A 317 8.23 19.38 -2.61
CA LEU A 317 7.78 18.41 -3.62
C LEU A 317 6.47 17.73 -3.20
N TYR A 318 6.24 17.51 -1.90
CA TYR A 318 4.98 16.94 -1.41
C TYR A 318 3.78 17.74 -1.91
N THR A 319 3.80 19.07 -1.73
CA THR A 319 2.72 19.96 -2.18
C THR A 319 2.45 19.81 -3.68
N LYS A 320 3.51 19.89 -4.48
CA LYS A 320 3.44 19.84 -5.94
C LYS A 320 2.81 18.53 -6.42
N TYR A 321 3.32 17.40 -5.94
CA TYR A 321 2.87 16.08 -6.35
C TYR A 321 1.48 15.74 -5.79
N ALA A 322 1.15 16.19 -4.57
CA ALA A 322 -0.18 16.01 -4.01
C ALA A 322 -1.26 16.77 -4.80
N LEU A 323 -1.01 18.01 -5.22
CA LEU A 323 -1.95 18.75 -6.10
C LEU A 323 -2.19 18.02 -7.43
N LYS A 324 -1.11 17.60 -8.10
CA LYS A 324 -1.19 16.84 -9.37
C LYS A 324 -1.97 15.52 -9.18
N TYR A 325 -1.81 14.83 -8.06
CA TYR A 325 -2.54 13.60 -7.76
C TYR A 325 -4.03 13.86 -7.49
N ILE A 326 -4.36 14.94 -6.77
CA ILE A 326 -5.75 15.34 -6.54
C ILE A 326 -6.47 15.62 -7.86
N GLU A 327 -5.82 16.40 -8.73
CA GLU A 327 -6.35 16.69 -10.07
C GLU A 327 -6.64 15.40 -10.84
N LEU A 328 -5.66 14.48 -10.88
CA LEU A 328 -5.75 13.24 -11.65
C LEU A 328 -6.82 12.26 -11.13
N TYR A 329 -6.99 12.14 -9.81
CA TYR A 329 -7.82 11.08 -9.20
C TYR A 329 -9.09 11.56 -8.50
N SER A 330 -9.39 12.87 -8.51
CA SER A 330 -10.60 13.44 -7.89
C SER A 330 -11.90 12.73 -8.32
N ASN A 331 -12.04 12.42 -9.61
CA ASN A 331 -13.21 11.73 -10.17
C ASN A 331 -13.18 10.19 -10.02
N ASN A 332 -12.08 9.63 -9.52
CA ASN A 332 -11.90 8.19 -9.31
C ASN A 332 -11.22 7.91 -7.95
N SER A 333 -11.68 8.62 -6.91
CA SER A 333 -11.12 8.47 -5.57
C SER A 333 -11.53 7.14 -4.95
N TYR A 334 -10.60 6.53 -4.22
CA TYR A 334 -10.85 5.39 -3.34
C TYR A 334 -10.97 5.80 -1.87
N GLY A 335 -11.15 7.11 -1.61
CA GLY A 335 -11.22 7.70 -0.27
C GLY A 335 -9.96 8.45 0.17
N GLU A 336 -8.87 8.39 -0.61
CA GLU A 336 -7.63 9.10 -0.28
C GLU A 336 -7.73 10.61 -0.52
N ILE A 337 -8.56 11.06 -1.47
CA ILE A 337 -8.57 12.47 -1.92
C ILE A 337 -9.02 13.41 -0.81
N PRO A 338 -10.14 13.16 -0.09
CA PRO A 338 -10.53 13.99 1.04
C PRO A 338 -9.48 14.02 2.15
N ARG A 339 -8.83 12.88 2.43
CA ARG A 339 -7.75 12.79 3.41
C ARG A 339 -6.55 13.62 2.99
N LEU A 340 -6.11 13.49 1.74
CA LEU A 340 -4.98 14.23 1.19
C LEU A 340 -5.26 15.73 1.19
N GLN A 341 -6.46 16.17 0.79
CA GLN A 341 -6.90 17.56 0.88
C GLN A 341 -6.90 18.08 2.33
N PHE A 342 -7.38 17.29 3.28
CA PHE A 342 -7.35 17.65 4.70
C PHE A 342 -5.92 17.79 5.23
N GLU A 343 -5.05 16.83 4.91
CA GLU A 343 -3.63 16.86 5.29
C GLU A 343 -2.92 18.06 4.67
N MET A 344 -3.17 18.37 3.40
CA MET A 344 -2.64 19.54 2.72
C MET A 344 -3.16 20.85 3.32
N LYS A 345 -4.44 20.95 3.66
CA LYS A 345 -4.98 22.13 4.34
C LYS A 345 -4.28 22.35 5.69
N LYS A 346 -4.06 21.28 6.45
CA LYS A 346 -3.32 21.35 7.73
C LYS A 346 -1.85 21.72 7.53
N ALA A 347 -1.22 21.25 6.46
CA ALA A 347 0.19 21.52 6.18
C ALA A 347 0.41 22.90 5.53
N SER A 348 -0.57 23.38 4.76
CA SER A 348 -0.51 24.65 4.01
C SER A 348 -0.27 25.88 4.88
N THR A 349 -0.61 25.81 6.17
CA THR A 349 -0.35 26.91 7.10
C THR A 349 1.13 27.07 7.46
N PHE A 350 2.00 26.11 7.11
CA PHE A 350 3.41 26.09 7.54
C PHE A 350 4.41 25.70 6.42
N MET A 351 3.97 25.49 5.18
CA MET A 351 4.83 25.03 4.09
C MET A 351 5.17 26.15 3.09
N PRO A 352 6.43 26.26 2.63
CA PRO A 352 6.79 27.19 1.55
C PRO A 352 5.91 26.98 0.30
N GLY A 353 5.45 28.09 -0.28
CA GLY A 353 4.62 28.11 -1.50
C GLY A 353 3.11 28.20 -1.28
N PHE A 354 2.62 28.03 -0.05
CA PHE A 354 1.21 28.28 0.29
C PHE A 354 0.97 29.70 0.78
N GLU A 355 -0.29 30.14 0.73
CA GLU A 355 -0.70 31.39 1.37
C GLU A 355 -0.44 31.30 2.87
N ALA A 356 0.40 32.20 3.40
CA ALA A 356 0.65 32.30 4.82
C ALA A 356 -0.68 32.53 5.57
N PRO A 357 -0.92 31.84 6.70
CA PRO A 357 -2.12 32.06 7.49
C PRO A 357 -2.17 33.51 7.95
N ASP A 358 -3.36 34.08 7.96
CA ASP A 358 -3.55 35.44 8.43
C ASP A 358 -3.32 35.49 9.95
N LEU A 359 -2.20 36.06 10.36
CA LEU A 359 -1.91 36.33 11.77
C LEU A 359 -2.53 37.68 12.11
N THR A 360 -3.57 37.65 12.93
CA THR A 360 -4.24 38.86 13.42
C THR A 360 -4.06 38.96 14.93
N GLY A 361 -3.62 40.12 15.40
CA GLY A 361 -3.34 40.36 16.81
C GLY A 361 -3.40 41.83 17.17
N MET A 362 -3.28 42.11 18.47
CA MET A 362 -3.20 43.48 18.97
C MET A 362 -1.77 44.01 18.88
N THR A 363 -1.62 45.24 18.42
CA THR A 363 -0.38 46.01 18.55
C THR A 363 -0.28 46.61 19.96
N PRO A 364 0.91 47.10 20.38
CA PRO A 364 1.11 47.68 21.72
C PRO A 364 0.17 48.85 22.06
N ASP A 365 -0.31 49.57 21.06
CA ASP A 365 -1.29 50.67 21.16
C ASP A 365 -2.75 50.18 21.13
N SER A 366 -2.99 48.87 21.25
CA SER A 366 -4.31 48.22 21.25
C SER A 366 -5.09 48.27 19.93
N ASN A 367 -4.45 48.64 18.83
CA ASN A 367 -5.04 48.50 17.49
C ASN A 367 -4.98 47.04 17.02
N THR A 368 -5.88 46.66 16.11
CA THR A 368 -5.82 45.34 15.46
C THR A 368 -4.93 45.41 14.22
N TYR A 369 -3.97 44.51 14.13
CA TYR A 369 -3.08 44.38 12.98
C TYR A 369 -3.17 42.98 12.38
N SER A 370 -3.18 42.90 11.06
CA SER A 370 -3.28 41.64 10.30
C SER A 370 -2.11 41.52 9.34
N LEU A 371 -1.54 40.32 9.25
CA LEU A 371 -0.45 40.00 8.33
C LEU A 371 -0.83 40.28 6.87
N LYS A 372 -2.10 40.12 6.48
CA LYS A 372 -2.56 40.42 5.11
C LYS A 372 -2.34 41.86 4.68
N GLN A 373 -2.28 42.80 5.63
CA GLN A 373 -2.00 44.22 5.33
C GLN A 373 -0.60 44.43 4.73
N LEU A 374 0.31 43.47 4.92
CA LEU A 374 1.67 43.48 4.39
C LEU A 374 1.81 42.78 3.03
N ARG A 375 0.71 42.34 2.40
CA ARG A 375 0.76 41.70 1.08
C ARG A 375 1.49 42.59 0.06
N GLY A 376 2.31 41.94 -0.78
CA GLY A 376 3.17 42.61 -1.75
C GLY A 376 4.57 42.96 -1.22
N LYS A 377 4.86 42.68 0.05
CA LYS A 377 6.19 42.84 0.65
C LYS A 377 6.78 41.49 1.06
N VAL A 378 8.11 41.42 1.12
CA VAL A 378 8.80 40.34 1.84
C VAL A 378 8.64 40.61 3.34
N VAL A 379 8.17 39.61 4.09
CA VAL A 379 7.88 39.73 5.52
C VAL A 379 8.61 38.62 6.28
N MET A 380 9.32 38.98 7.33
CA MET A 380 9.89 38.04 8.30
C MET A 380 9.05 38.09 9.57
N VAL A 381 8.61 36.91 10.06
CA VAL A 381 7.81 36.79 11.28
C VAL A 381 8.71 36.22 12.38
N ASP A 382 8.81 36.95 13.48
CA ASP A 382 9.57 36.57 14.67
C ASP A 382 8.61 36.14 15.79
N PHE A 383 8.62 34.85 16.13
CA PHE A 383 7.84 34.30 17.24
C PHE A 383 8.69 34.30 18.50
N TRP A 384 8.47 35.28 19.37
CA TRP A 384 9.22 35.47 20.60
C TRP A 384 8.31 35.68 21.81
N ALA A 385 8.90 35.61 23.00
CA ALA A 385 8.27 36.04 24.24
C ALA A 385 9.32 36.73 25.11
N SER A 386 8.93 37.76 25.88
CA SER A 386 9.85 38.56 26.70
C SER A 386 10.64 37.78 27.76
N TRP A 387 10.22 36.55 28.03
CA TRP A 387 10.80 35.65 29.02
C TRP A 387 11.56 34.47 28.39
N CYS A 388 11.61 34.37 27.07
CA CYS A 388 12.30 33.29 26.35
C CYS A 388 13.61 33.82 25.76
N GLY A 389 14.75 33.45 26.34
CA GLY A 389 16.09 33.97 26.00
C GLY A 389 17.02 32.96 25.34
#